data_AF-A0A2V6PGE9-F1
#
_entry.id   AF-A0A2V6PGE9-F1
#
_cell.length_a   1.000
_cell.length_b   1.000
_cell.length_c   1.000
_cell.angle_alpha   90.00
_cell.angle_beta   90.00
_cell.angle_gamma   90.00
#
_symmetry.space_group_name_H-M   'P 1'
#
loop_
_entity.id
_entity.type
_entity.pdbx_description
1 polymer ?
#
loop_
_entity_poly.entity_id
_entity_poly.type
_entity_poly.pdbx_seq_one_letter_code
_entity_poly.pdbx_strand_id
1 'polypeptide(L)'
;DLGAYAKTLSSMTLAEAHRYFHTEQKACMFPVGSWYTGRAFVPPDKGGQPKDFELGMLNNPVTKDGKGHGQKFLGVAGSLAVAAKSPNLALAIKVADAFADVDIGNMWMSRTGVQTGIKTDPAKIDSPLKWYFDEYARVNRSTKWVDLTAQQVKVLMKPGLWETYVATVNQGLPNRLIGADEALAKLEEARLKGK
;
A
#
# COMPACT_ATOMS: atom_id res chain seq x y z
N ASP A 1 16.35 8.13 -17.09
CA ASP A 1 17.10 7.73 -15.89
C ASP A 1 17.23 8.81 -14.81
N LEU A 2 16.22 9.01 -13.95
CA LEU A 2 16.46 9.73 -12.69
C LEU A 2 17.47 9.01 -11.77
N GLY A 3 18.15 7.94 -12.24
CA GLY A 3 19.21 7.18 -11.58
C GLY A 3 18.68 6.23 -10.51
N ALA A 4 17.53 6.58 -9.92
CA ALA A 4 16.97 5.93 -8.73
C ALA A 4 16.03 4.75 -9.04
N TYR A 5 15.58 4.59 -10.28
CA TYR A 5 14.56 3.60 -10.64
C TYR A 5 15.07 2.59 -11.67
N ALA A 6 14.60 1.35 -11.57
CA ALA A 6 14.87 0.32 -12.56
C ALA A 6 14.40 0.76 -13.96
N LYS A 7 15.17 0.43 -15.00
CA LYS A 7 14.80 0.72 -16.40
C LYS A 7 13.46 0.12 -16.81
N THR A 8 13.05 -0.95 -16.14
CA THR A 8 11.80 -1.68 -16.37
C THR A 8 10.69 -1.26 -15.41
N LEU A 9 10.84 -0.18 -14.61
CA LEU A 9 9.83 0.22 -13.63
C LEU A 9 8.43 0.35 -14.22
N SER A 10 8.33 0.91 -15.43
CA SER A 10 7.05 1.15 -16.10
C SER A 10 6.40 -0.09 -16.71
N SER A 11 7.14 -1.19 -16.84
CA SER A 11 6.67 -2.45 -17.41
C SER A 11 6.59 -3.61 -16.41
N MET A 12 7.24 -3.50 -15.24
CA MET A 12 7.17 -4.51 -14.20
C MET A 12 5.78 -4.54 -13.56
N THR A 13 5.21 -5.73 -13.48
CA THR A 13 4.08 -6.03 -12.61
C THR A 13 4.50 -5.91 -11.14
N LEU A 14 3.50 -5.81 -10.25
CA LEU A 14 3.75 -5.80 -8.81
C LEU A 14 4.51 -7.07 -8.34
N ALA A 15 4.20 -8.24 -8.91
CA ALA A 15 4.86 -9.49 -8.55
C ALA A 15 6.35 -9.49 -8.97
N GLU A 16 6.65 -8.98 -10.16
CA GLU A 16 8.03 -8.82 -10.63
C GLU A 16 8.79 -7.81 -9.78
N ALA A 17 8.16 -6.70 -9.39
CA ALA A 17 8.79 -5.70 -8.52
C ALA A 17 9.17 -6.26 -7.13
N HIS A 18 8.33 -7.11 -6.55
CA HIS A 18 8.66 -7.84 -5.30
C HIS A 18 9.90 -8.73 -5.47
N ARG A 19 9.91 -9.57 -6.51
CA ARG A 19 11.06 -10.44 -6.82
C ARG A 19 12.32 -9.64 -7.09
N TYR A 20 12.22 -8.55 -7.86
CA TYR A 20 13.33 -7.65 -8.16
C TYR A 20 13.98 -7.11 -6.89
N PHE A 21 13.16 -6.79 -5.87
CA PHE A 21 13.63 -6.31 -4.57
C PHE A 21 14.23 -7.40 -3.69
N HIS A 22 13.47 -8.44 -3.32
CA HIS A 22 13.91 -9.37 -2.26
C HIS A 22 14.54 -10.66 -2.78
N THR A 23 14.20 -11.11 -4.00
CA THR A 23 14.71 -12.38 -4.56
C THR A 23 15.95 -12.16 -5.40
N GLU A 24 15.90 -11.17 -6.29
CA GLU A 24 17.01 -10.82 -7.18
C GLU A 24 17.95 -9.79 -6.55
N GLN A 25 17.51 -9.11 -5.48
CA GLN A 25 18.28 -8.11 -4.75
C GLN A 25 18.84 -7.00 -5.65
N LYS A 26 18.07 -6.59 -6.66
CA LYS A 26 18.43 -5.55 -7.64
C LYS A 26 17.92 -4.16 -7.25
N ALA A 27 17.22 -4.03 -6.12
CA ALA A 27 16.79 -2.76 -5.55
C ALA A 27 17.18 -2.67 -4.07
N CYS A 28 17.66 -1.50 -3.65
CA CYS A 28 17.97 -1.22 -2.25
C CYS A 28 16.72 -0.86 -1.44
N MET A 29 15.69 -0.31 -2.08
CA MET A 29 14.47 0.16 -1.43
C MET A 29 13.24 -0.28 -2.21
N PHE A 30 12.14 -0.51 -1.48
CA PHE A 30 10.84 -0.83 -2.04
C PHE A 30 9.75 -0.07 -1.28
N PRO A 31 8.82 0.63 -1.94
CA PRO A 31 7.69 1.25 -1.28
C PRO A 31 6.79 0.20 -0.62
N VAL A 32 6.79 0.13 0.71
CA VAL A 32 6.02 -0.85 1.47
C VAL A 32 4.57 -0.37 1.61
N GLY A 33 3.64 -1.03 0.89
CA GLY A 33 2.20 -0.94 1.16
C GLY A 33 1.78 -1.87 2.30
N SER A 34 0.57 -1.68 2.84
CA SER A 34 0.01 -2.55 3.91
C SER A 34 -0.11 -4.02 3.51
N TRP A 35 -0.14 -4.30 2.20
CA TRP A 35 -0.22 -5.63 1.60
C TRP A 35 1.14 -6.29 1.31
N TYR A 36 2.27 -5.65 1.64
CA TYR A 36 3.60 -6.20 1.36
C TYR A 36 3.76 -7.62 1.92
N THR A 37 3.37 -7.82 3.17
CA THR A 37 3.45 -9.09 3.91
C THR A 37 2.70 -10.22 3.22
N GLY A 38 1.52 -9.93 2.64
CA GLY A 38 0.70 -10.92 1.94
C GLY A 38 1.37 -11.53 0.69
N ARG A 39 2.39 -10.88 0.13
CA ARG A 39 3.20 -11.44 -0.98
C ARG A 39 4.60 -11.83 -0.54
N ALA A 40 5.24 -11.02 0.29
CA ALA A 40 6.64 -11.23 0.67
C ALA A 40 6.80 -12.36 1.69
N PHE A 41 5.83 -12.59 2.58
CA PHE A 41 5.98 -13.53 3.70
C PHE A 41 5.32 -14.90 3.46
N VAL A 42 4.85 -15.16 2.24
CA VAL A 42 4.49 -16.53 1.82
C VAL A 42 5.76 -17.37 1.67
N PRO A 43 5.67 -18.71 1.61
CA PRO A 43 6.84 -19.55 1.38
C PRO A 43 7.65 -19.15 0.14
N PRO A 44 9.00 -19.22 0.17
CA PRO A 44 9.85 -18.80 -0.95
C PRO A 44 9.56 -19.52 -2.27
N ASP A 45 9.19 -20.80 -2.21
CA ASP A 45 8.77 -21.62 -3.36
C ASP A 45 7.45 -21.12 -3.99
N LYS A 46 6.69 -20.29 -3.28
CA LYS A 46 5.49 -19.59 -3.76
C LYS A 46 5.75 -18.13 -4.15
N GLY A 47 7.01 -17.73 -4.22
CA GLY A 47 7.42 -16.37 -4.64
C GLY A 47 7.61 -15.38 -3.50
N GLY A 48 7.60 -15.83 -2.25
CA GLY A 48 7.97 -15.00 -1.10
C GLY A 48 9.47 -14.69 -1.04
N GLN A 49 9.84 -13.86 -0.06
CA GLN A 49 11.23 -13.46 0.15
C GLN A 49 12.07 -14.64 0.68
N PRO A 50 13.37 -14.69 0.34
CA PRO A 50 14.31 -15.64 0.94
C PRO A 50 14.32 -15.54 2.47
N LYS A 51 14.57 -16.67 3.17
CA LYS A 51 14.56 -16.71 4.64
C LYS A 51 15.67 -15.86 5.27
N ASP A 52 16.76 -15.69 4.54
CA ASP A 52 17.94 -14.91 4.88
C ASP A 52 17.88 -13.47 4.36
N PHE A 53 16.77 -13.06 3.73
CA PHE A 53 16.59 -11.68 3.32
C PHE A 53 16.29 -10.78 4.53
N GLU A 54 17.24 -9.92 4.86
CA GLU A 54 17.10 -8.95 5.95
C GLU A 54 16.30 -7.72 5.49
N LEU A 55 15.09 -7.58 6.02
CA LEU A 55 14.21 -6.46 5.72
C LEU A 55 14.23 -5.43 6.86
N GLY A 56 14.54 -4.17 6.52
CA GLY A 56 14.37 -3.01 7.39
C GLY A 56 13.31 -2.04 6.89
N MET A 57 12.82 -1.15 7.76
CA MET A 57 11.91 -0.08 7.37
C MET A 57 12.44 1.30 7.73
N LEU A 58 12.06 2.29 6.93
CA LEU A 58 12.33 3.70 7.20
C LEU A 58 11.19 4.59 6.70
N ASN A 59 11.09 5.78 7.27
CA ASN A 59 10.16 6.80 6.80
C ASN A 59 10.70 7.47 5.53
N ASN A 60 9.80 7.96 4.67
CA ASN A 60 10.17 8.73 3.50
C ASN A 60 11.12 9.89 3.87
N PRO A 61 12.09 10.20 2.99
CA PRO A 61 13.01 11.31 3.24
C PRO A 61 12.24 12.63 3.37
N VAL A 62 12.76 13.52 4.22
CA VAL A 62 12.24 14.87 4.35
C VAL A 62 12.75 15.74 3.20
N THR A 63 11.86 16.50 2.58
CA THR A 63 12.23 17.50 1.58
C THR A 63 12.37 18.87 2.25
N LYS A 64 13.33 19.68 1.78
CA LYS A 64 13.47 21.06 2.26
C LYS A 64 12.18 21.83 2.00
N ASP A 65 11.70 22.56 3.00
CA ASP A 65 10.45 23.33 2.98
C ASP A 65 9.16 22.50 2.79
N GLY A 66 9.26 21.17 2.82
CA GLY A 66 8.12 20.28 2.74
C GLY A 66 7.13 20.50 3.88
N LYS A 67 5.85 20.25 3.59
CA LYS A 67 4.76 20.29 4.58
C LYS A 67 4.23 18.89 4.83
N GLY A 68 3.67 18.67 6.00
CA GLY A 68 3.14 17.36 6.37
C GLY A 68 4.23 16.30 6.58
N HIS A 69 5.45 16.69 6.99
CA HIS A 69 6.43 15.71 7.46
C HIS A 69 5.83 14.86 8.59
N GLY A 70 6.00 13.54 8.49
CA GLY A 70 5.39 12.60 9.42
C GLY A 70 3.89 12.36 9.20
N GLN A 71 3.26 12.95 8.18
CA GLN A 71 1.90 12.57 7.78
C GLN A 71 1.94 11.39 6.82
N LYS A 72 1.05 10.42 7.03
CA LYS A 72 0.87 9.28 6.13
C LYS A 72 -0.60 9.00 5.91
N PHE A 73 -0.94 8.56 4.69
CA PHE A 73 -2.26 8.05 4.40
C PHE A 73 -2.51 6.77 5.19
N LEU A 74 -3.66 6.70 5.86
CA LEU A 74 -4.19 5.47 6.42
C LEU A 74 -5.37 5.04 5.57
N GLY A 75 -5.28 3.83 5.02
CA GLY A 75 -6.39 3.20 4.34
C GLY A 75 -6.51 1.76 4.79
N VAL A 76 -7.52 1.48 5.59
CA VAL A 76 -7.94 0.10 5.86
C VAL A 76 -8.84 -0.31 4.69
N ALA A 77 -8.27 -1.09 3.78
CA ALA A 77 -8.96 -1.59 2.59
C ALA A 77 -9.26 -3.08 2.74
N GLY A 78 -10.33 -3.53 2.09
CA GLY A 78 -10.87 -4.88 2.25
C GLY A 78 -12.02 -4.88 3.24
N SER A 79 -13.19 -5.31 2.78
CA SER A 79 -14.40 -5.36 3.58
C SER A 79 -15.23 -6.55 3.13
N LEU A 80 -15.93 -7.16 4.07
CA LEU A 80 -16.99 -8.10 3.74
C LEU A 80 -18.29 -7.33 3.56
N ALA A 81 -18.94 -7.54 2.43
CA ALA A 81 -20.26 -6.97 2.14
C ALA A 81 -21.23 -8.11 1.86
N VAL A 82 -22.42 -8.03 2.44
CA VAL A 82 -23.50 -8.97 2.16
C VAL A 82 -24.41 -8.37 1.12
N ALA A 83 -24.62 -9.09 0.01
CA ALA A 83 -25.54 -8.67 -1.02
C ALA A 83 -26.97 -8.61 -0.45
N ALA A 84 -27.60 -7.43 -0.47
CA ALA A 84 -28.93 -7.22 0.10
C ALA A 84 -30.01 -8.11 -0.53
N LYS A 85 -29.82 -8.54 -1.78
CA LYS A 85 -30.73 -9.43 -2.52
C LYS A 85 -30.35 -10.92 -2.45
N SER A 86 -29.44 -11.30 -1.56
CA SER A 86 -29.05 -12.71 -1.41
C SER A 86 -30.24 -13.57 -1.00
N PRO A 87 -30.48 -14.72 -1.66
CA PRO A 87 -31.52 -15.67 -1.22
C PRO A 87 -31.17 -16.28 0.16
N ASN A 88 -29.92 -16.15 0.60
CA ASN A 88 -29.42 -16.63 1.89
C ASN A 88 -29.01 -15.48 2.82
N LEU A 89 -29.69 -14.32 2.74
CA LEU A 89 -29.30 -13.09 3.44
C LEU A 89 -28.99 -13.30 4.92
N ALA A 90 -29.88 -13.98 5.66
CA ALA A 90 -29.69 -14.23 7.09
C ALA A 90 -28.42 -15.05 7.40
N LEU A 91 -28.12 -16.07 6.58
CA LEU A 91 -26.90 -16.85 6.73
C LEU A 91 -25.66 -16.04 6.36
N ALA A 92 -25.72 -15.27 5.29
CA ALA A 92 -24.61 -14.43 4.84
C ALA A 92 -24.26 -13.34 5.87
N ILE A 93 -25.26 -12.75 6.55
CA ILE A 93 -25.05 -11.83 7.67
C ILE A 93 -24.33 -12.55 8.82
N LYS A 94 -24.79 -13.74 9.22
CA LYS A 94 -24.11 -14.52 10.28
C LYS A 94 -22.66 -14.83 9.94
N VAL A 95 -22.37 -15.14 8.68
CA VAL A 95 -20.99 -15.36 8.22
C VAL A 95 -20.19 -14.07 8.34
N ALA A 96 -20.72 -12.93 7.89
CA ALA A 96 -20.02 -11.65 8.01
C ALA A 96 -19.77 -11.24 9.47
N ASP A 97 -20.76 -11.44 10.36
CA ASP A 97 -20.65 -11.16 11.80
C ASP A 97 -19.57 -12.02 12.48
N ALA A 98 -19.37 -13.26 12.04
CA ALA A 98 -18.31 -14.11 12.59
C ALA A 98 -16.91 -13.51 12.37
N PHE A 99 -16.71 -12.69 11.34
CA PHE A 99 -15.44 -11.99 11.13
C PHE A 99 -15.25 -10.78 12.05
N ALA A 100 -16.27 -10.32 12.78
CA ALA A 100 -16.13 -9.25 13.78
C ALA A 100 -15.57 -9.76 15.12
N ASP A 101 -15.34 -11.07 15.25
CA ASP A 101 -14.76 -11.71 16.43
C ASP A 101 -13.26 -11.40 16.57
N VAL A 102 -12.82 -11.17 17.82
CA VAL A 102 -11.44 -10.79 18.15
C VAL A 102 -10.45 -11.91 17.81
N ASP A 103 -10.83 -13.17 18.02
CA ASP A 103 -9.97 -14.31 17.75
C ASP A 103 -9.77 -14.50 16.23
N ILE A 104 -10.80 -14.21 15.44
CA ILE A 104 -10.68 -14.18 13.96
C ILE A 104 -9.77 -13.04 13.51
N GLY A 105 -9.90 -11.85 14.10
CA GLY A 105 -8.99 -10.73 13.83
C GLY A 105 -7.52 -11.04 14.19
N ASN A 106 -7.29 -11.63 15.36
CA ASN A 106 -5.95 -12.04 15.79
C ASN A 106 -5.40 -13.16 14.90
N MET A 107 -6.24 -14.10 14.44
CA MET A 107 -5.87 -15.13 13.47
C MET A 107 -5.47 -14.51 12.12
N TRP A 108 -6.23 -13.53 11.64
CA TRP A 108 -5.90 -12.81 10.40
C TRP A 108 -4.53 -12.15 10.50
N MET A 109 -4.29 -11.38 11.57
CA MET A 109 -3.03 -10.66 11.78
C MET A 109 -1.85 -11.62 11.91
N SER A 110 -2.02 -12.70 12.69
CA SER A 110 -0.95 -13.68 12.92
C SER A 110 -0.53 -14.43 11.67
N ARG A 111 -1.46 -14.72 10.76
CA ARG A 111 -1.19 -15.47 9.52
C ARG A 111 -0.75 -14.59 8.35
N THR A 112 -1.34 -13.40 8.22
CA THR A 112 -1.12 -12.57 7.01
C THR A 112 -0.07 -11.49 7.22
N GLY A 113 0.12 -11.01 8.44
CA GLY A 113 0.94 -9.83 8.68
C GLY A 113 0.31 -8.52 8.16
N VAL A 114 -0.95 -8.54 7.71
CA VAL A 114 -1.62 -7.42 7.04
C VAL A 114 -2.52 -6.68 8.02
N GLN A 115 -2.35 -5.37 8.17
CA GLN A 115 -3.22 -4.56 9.03
C GLN A 115 -4.69 -4.69 8.63
N THR A 116 -5.58 -4.74 9.61
CA THR A 116 -7.01 -5.02 9.40
C THR A 116 -7.91 -4.05 10.15
N GLY A 117 -9.14 -3.89 9.64
CA GLY A 117 -10.24 -3.22 10.35
C GLY A 117 -11.06 -4.16 11.23
N ILE A 118 -10.77 -5.46 11.17
CA ILE A 118 -11.34 -6.44 12.10
C ILE A 118 -10.87 -6.10 13.51
N LYS A 119 -11.76 -6.27 14.49
CA LYS A 119 -11.41 -6.07 15.91
C LYS A 119 -10.28 -7.03 16.30
N THR A 120 -9.24 -6.51 16.95
CA THR A 120 -8.08 -7.30 17.40
C THR A 120 -7.72 -6.96 18.85
N ASP A 121 -6.98 -7.86 19.47
CA ASP A 121 -6.32 -7.66 20.76
C ASP A 121 -4.83 -7.95 20.58
N PRO A 122 -4.00 -6.91 20.32
CA PRO A 122 -2.58 -7.07 20.04
C PRO A 122 -1.80 -7.82 21.12
N ALA A 123 -2.26 -7.80 22.38
CA ALA A 123 -1.60 -8.51 23.48
C ALA A 123 -1.73 -10.04 23.37
N LYS A 124 -2.65 -10.53 22.54
CA LYS A 124 -2.92 -11.96 22.32
C LYS A 124 -2.47 -12.48 20.96
N ILE A 125 -1.82 -11.63 20.14
CA ILE A 125 -1.33 -12.04 18.83
C ILE A 125 0.04 -12.70 19.00
N ASP A 126 0.07 -14.03 18.89
CA ASP A 126 1.30 -14.79 18.69
C ASP A 126 1.53 -15.01 17.20
N SER A 127 2.67 -14.57 16.68
CA SER A 127 2.97 -14.64 15.25
C SER A 127 4.48 -14.69 14.99
N PRO A 128 4.94 -15.52 14.02
CA PRO A 128 6.33 -15.46 13.56
C PRO A 128 6.68 -14.12 12.90
N LEU A 129 5.67 -13.28 12.60
CA LEU A 129 5.82 -11.97 11.98
C LEU A 129 5.86 -10.82 13.01
N LYS A 130 5.93 -11.12 14.33
CA LYS A 130 5.92 -10.10 15.38
C LYS A 130 7.00 -9.02 15.16
N TRP A 131 8.20 -9.42 14.74
CA TRP A 131 9.31 -8.51 14.45
C TRP A 131 8.92 -7.42 13.42
N TYR A 132 8.13 -7.78 12.41
CA TYR A 132 7.70 -6.85 11.36
C TYR A 132 6.74 -5.81 11.91
N PHE A 133 5.83 -6.22 12.79
CA PHE A 133 4.90 -5.32 13.45
C PHE A 133 5.61 -4.40 14.44
N ASP A 134 6.59 -4.92 15.18
CA ASP A 134 7.41 -4.13 16.10
C ASP A 134 8.22 -3.07 15.32
N GLU A 135 8.81 -3.44 14.18
CA GLU A 135 9.54 -2.53 13.29
C GLU A 135 8.61 -1.49 12.66
N TYR A 136 7.44 -1.90 12.17
CA TYR A 136 6.43 -1.00 11.65
C TYR A 136 5.98 0.01 12.71
N ALA A 137 5.72 -0.44 13.95
CA ALA A 137 5.33 0.42 15.06
C ALA A 137 6.48 1.38 15.45
N ARG A 138 7.73 0.90 15.46
CA ARG A 138 8.92 1.72 15.74
C ARG A 138 9.07 2.85 14.73
N VAL A 139 9.03 2.53 13.44
CA VAL A 139 9.21 3.52 12.36
C VAL A 139 8.03 4.49 12.30
N ASN A 140 6.81 4.03 12.60
CA ASN A 140 5.61 4.86 12.53
C ASN A 140 5.21 5.53 13.85
N ARG A 141 6.00 5.44 14.93
CA ARG A 141 5.64 5.93 16.28
C ARG A 141 5.19 7.41 16.29
N SER A 142 5.83 8.25 15.49
CA SER A 142 5.53 9.69 15.40
C SER A 142 4.68 10.06 14.18
N THR A 143 4.13 9.06 13.49
CA THR A 143 3.30 9.29 12.30
C THR A 143 1.93 9.84 12.69
N LYS A 144 1.54 10.94 12.05
CA LYS A 144 0.17 11.43 12.04
C LYS A 144 -0.57 10.79 10.87
N TRP A 145 -1.47 9.86 11.16
CA TRP A 145 -2.32 9.25 10.14
C TRP A 145 -3.37 10.24 9.64
N VAL A 146 -3.46 10.38 8.33
CA VAL A 146 -4.49 11.17 7.65
C VAL A 146 -5.52 10.17 7.12
N ASP A 147 -6.78 10.36 7.51
CA ASP A 147 -7.92 9.53 7.10
C ASP A 147 -8.32 9.81 5.64
N LEU A 148 -7.38 9.53 4.75
CA LEU A 148 -7.48 9.67 3.32
C LEU A 148 -6.78 8.47 2.68
N THR A 149 -7.50 7.81 1.77
CA THR A 149 -6.97 6.77 0.88
C THR A 149 -6.66 7.36 -0.48
N ALA A 150 -5.77 6.70 -1.24
CA ALA A 150 -5.54 7.08 -2.64
C ALA A 150 -6.84 7.08 -3.48
N GLN A 151 -7.80 6.20 -3.14
CA GLN A 151 -9.11 6.16 -3.80
C GLN A 151 -9.98 7.35 -3.42
N GLN A 152 -9.98 7.78 -2.14
CA GLN A 152 -10.67 9.00 -1.74
C GLN A 152 -10.06 10.23 -2.40
N VAL A 153 -8.73 10.31 -2.48
CA VAL A 153 -8.05 11.39 -3.22
C VAL A 153 -8.51 11.40 -4.68
N LYS A 154 -8.57 10.23 -5.34
CA LYS A 154 -9.09 10.12 -6.72
C LYS A 154 -10.54 10.60 -6.84
N VAL A 155 -11.42 10.26 -5.90
CA VAL A 155 -12.83 10.71 -5.91
C VAL A 155 -12.96 12.22 -5.75
N LEU A 156 -12.02 12.85 -5.03
CA LEU A 156 -11.97 14.31 -4.87
C LEU A 156 -11.36 15.02 -6.09
N MET A 157 -10.73 14.29 -7.01
CA MET A 157 -10.19 14.88 -8.23
C MET A 157 -11.31 15.18 -9.22
N LYS A 158 -11.19 16.33 -9.89
CA LYS A 158 -12.08 16.67 -11.00
C LYS A 158 -11.93 15.66 -12.15
N PRO A 159 -12.98 15.45 -12.97
CA PRO A 159 -12.91 14.53 -14.11
C PRO A 159 -11.70 14.80 -15.02
N GLY A 160 -10.99 13.74 -15.43
CA GLY A 160 -9.81 13.84 -16.32
C GLY A 160 -8.47 14.12 -15.62
N LEU A 161 -8.49 14.58 -14.37
CA LEU A 161 -7.25 14.86 -13.63
C LEU A 161 -6.50 13.58 -13.24
N TRP A 162 -7.22 12.52 -12.85
CA TRP A 162 -6.59 11.24 -12.52
C TRP A 162 -5.89 10.61 -13.72
N GLU A 163 -6.53 10.62 -14.89
CA GLU A 163 -5.98 10.09 -16.13
C GLU A 163 -4.72 10.87 -16.53
N THR A 164 -4.76 12.20 -16.35
CA THR A 164 -3.60 13.07 -16.57
C THR A 164 -2.48 12.76 -15.58
N TYR A 165 -2.79 12.57 -14.30
CA TYR A 165 -1.81 12.16 -13.28
C TYR A 165 -1.13 10.83 -13.64
N VAL A 166 -1.90 9.82 -14.08
CA VAL A 166 -1.32 8.54 -14.51
C VAL A 166 -0.39 8.74 -15.71
N ALA A 167 -0.83 9.47 -16.73
CA ALA A 167 -0.04 9.71 -17.93
C ALA A 167 1.25 10.50 -17.64
N THR A 168 1.19 11.52 -16.78
CA THR A 168 2.34 12.38 -16.50
C THR A 168 3.24 11.81 -15.41
N VAL A 169 2.71 11.48 -14.24
CA VAL A 169 3.49 11.11 -13.05
C VAL A 169 3.89 9.64 -13.06
N ASN A 170 3.00 8.73 -13.44
CA ASN A 170 3.32 7.29 -13.42
C ASN A 170 4.07 6.83 -14.67
N GLN A 171 3.84 7.49 -15.82
CA GLN A 171 4.41 7.07 -17.10
C GLN A 171 5.39 8.10 -17.66
N GLY A 172 5.01 9.38 -17.73
CA GLY A 172 5.82 10.42 -18.36
C GLY A 172 7.16 10.67 -17.65
N LEU A 173 7.11 11.06 -16.38
CA LEU A 173 8.30 11.42 -15.59
C LEU A 173 9.29 10.25 -15.44
N PRO A 174 8.87 9.02 -15.04
CA PRO A 174 9.82 7.93 -14.80
C PRO A 174 10.54 7.51 -16.09
N ASN A 175 9.85 7.56 -17.22
CA ASN A 175 10.41 7.23 -18.53
C ASN A 175 11.11 8.42 -19.22
N ARG A 176 11.18 9.60 -18.58
CA ARG A 176 11.70 10.85 -19.16
C ARG A 176 11.04 11.25 -20.50
N LEU A 177 9.75 10.96 -20.66
CA LEU A 177 9.00 11.41 -21.84
C LEU A 177 8.63 12.88 -21.75
N ILE A 178 8.50 13.41 -20.53
CA ILE A 178 8.20 14.81 -20.23
C ILE A 178 9.05 15.30 -19.06
N GLY A 179 9.22 16.61 -18.95
CA GLY A 179 9.86 17.27 -17.80
C GLY A 179 8.88 17.54 -16.65
N ALA A 180 9.40 17.94 -15.48
CA ALA A 180 8.61 18.30 -14.31
C ALA A 180 7.65 19.48 -14.59
N ASP A 181 8.13 20.51 -15.28
CA ASP A 181 7.34 21.70 -15.61
C ASP A 181 6.19 21.37 -16.57
N GLU A 182 6.45 20.53 -17.57
CA GLU A 182 5.41 20.06 -18.49
C GLU A 182 4.37 19.18 -17.78
N ALA A 183 4.82 18.27 -16.91
CA ALA A 183 3.91 17.46 -16.10
C ALA A 183 3.01 18.32 -15.22
N LEU A 184 3.56 19.36 -14.59
CA LEU A 184 2.82 20.30 -13.76
C LEU A 184 1.82 21.11 -14.59
N ALA A 185 2.22 21.62 -15.76
CA ALA A 185 1.34 22.37 -16.66
C ALA A 185 0.13 21.53 -17.11
N LYS A 186 0.35 20.27 -17.50
CA LYS A 186 -0.74 19.35 -17.89
C LYS A 186 -1.67 19.04 -16.73
N LEU A 187 -1.12 18.81 -15.53
CA LEU A 187 -1.92 18.59 -14.32
C LEU A 187 -2.78 19.81 -13.97
N GLU A 188 -2.22 21.02 -14.06
CA GLU A 188 -2.94 22.26 -13.78
C GLU A 188 -4.04 22.52 -14.82
N GLU A 189 -3.74 22.31 -16.10
CA GLU A 189 -4.73 22.38 -17.18
C GLU A 189 -5.91 21.43 -16.92
N ALA A 190 -5.63 20.17 -16.56
CA ALA A 190 -6.66 19.19 -16.22
C ALA A 190 -7.48 19.60 -14.98
N ARG A 191 -6.81 20.13 -13.94
CA ARG A 191 -7.46 20.64 -12.72
C ARG A 191 -8.39 21.83 -13.01
N LEU A 192 -8.03 22.70 -13.95
CA LEU A 192 -8.85 23.85 -14.33
C LEU A 192 -10.03 23.44 -15.22
N LYS A 193 -9.83 22.49 -16.15
CA LYS A 193 -10.85 22.02 -17.10
C LYS A 193 -11.93 21.15 -16.50
N GLY A 194 -11.58 20.30 -15.53
CA GLY A 194 -12.57 19.42 -14.91
C GLY A 194 -13.67 20.25 -14.23
N LYS A 195 -14.91 20.10 -14.69
CA LYS A 195 -16.09 20.69 -14.06
C LYS A 195 -16.53 19.84 -12.88
#